data_AF-A0A951F766-F1
#
_entry.id   AF-A0A951F766-F1
#
_cell.length_a   1.000
_cell.length_b   1.000
_cell.length_c   1.000
_cell.angle_alpha   90.00
_cell.angle_beta   90.00
_cell.angle_gamma   90.00
#
_symmetry.space_group_name_H-M   'P 1'
#
loop_
_entity.id
_entity.type
_entity.pdbx_description
1 polymer ?
#
loop_
_entity_poly.entity_id
_entity_poly.type
_entity_poly.pdbx_seq_one_letter_code
_entity_poly.pdbx_strand_id
1 'polypeptide(L)' 'MKKLSVVVAGTGQIRDVEIQPGTTAGDILHQLSLPDYLLSRGPNEPFFAAAESIYDKVSDGEKIFASTKAEVGVAACA' A
#
# COMPACT_ATOMS: atom_id res chain seq x y z
N MET A 1 -1.81 -7.25 16.14
CA MET A 1 -0.75 -6.99 15.15
C MET A 1 -1.15 -7.71 13.89
N LYS A 2 -1.15 -7.03 12.75
CA LYS A 2 -1.46 -7.63 11.45
C LYS A 2 -0.23 -7.54 10.55
N LYS A 3 0.00 -8.54 9.71
CA LYS A 3 1.01 -8.50 8.66
C LYS A 3 0.35 -8.13 7.34
N LEU A 4 1.00 -7.28 6.56
CA LEU A 4 0.56 -6.93 5.21
C LEU A 4 1.71 -7.11 4.25
N SER A 5 1.38 -7.54 3.03
CA SER A 5 2.35 -7.60 1.94
C SER A 5 2.14 -6.41 1.02
N VAL A 6 3.07 -5.47 1.03
CA VAL A 6 3.06 -4.26 0.18
C VAL A 6 3.81 -4.55 -1.11
N VAL A 7 3.12 -4.53 -2.24
CA VAL A 7 3.69 -4.73 -3.57
C VAL A 7 3.98 -3.37 -4.20
N VAL A 8 5.26 -3.05 -4.44
CA VAL A 8 5.67 -1.80 -5.06
C VAL A 8 5.45 -1.88 -6.58
N ALA A 9 4.46 -1.14 -7.08
CA ALA A 9 4.25 -0.96 -8.51
C ALA A 9 5.50 -0.30 -9.15
N GLY A 10 5.80 -0.70 -10.38
CA GLY A 10 7.02 -0.29 -11.09
C GLY A 10 8.19 -1.26 -10.89
N THR A 11 8.44 -1.73 -9.65
CA THR A 11 9.55 -2.65 -9.36
C THR A 11 9.13 -4.12 -9.19
N GLY A 12 7.86 -4.37 -8.84
CA GLY A 12 7.35 -5.71 -8.51
C GLY A 12 7.89 -6.26 -7.19
N GLN A 13 8.59 -5.45 -6.40
CA GLN A 13 9.08 -5.87 -5.09
C GLN A 13 7.93 -6.02 -4.10
N ILE A 14 7.92 -7.14 -3.37
CA ILE A 14 6.98 -7.39 -2.29
C ILE A 14 7.71 -7.13 -0.98
N ARG A 15 7.14 -6.29 -0.13
CA ARG A 15 7.66 -5.94 1.20
C ARG A 15 6.62 -6.25 2.24
N ASP A 16 6.93 -7.15 3.15
CA ASP A 16 6.05 -7.45 4.26
C ASP A 16 6.25 -6.41 5.38
N VAL A 17 5.14 -5.84 5.86
CA VAL A 17 5.11 -4.85 6.93
C VAL A 17 4.17 -5.30 8.04
N GLU A 18 4.55 -5.02 9.27
CA GLU A 18 3.68 -5.24 10.43
C GLU A 18 3.00 -3.95 10.83
N ILE A 19 1.67 -3.99 10.85
CA ILE A 19 0.85 -2.85 11.22
C ILE A 19 0.14 -3.10 12.56
N GLN A 20 -0.07 -2.02 13.28
CA GLN A 20 -0.74 -2.00 14.57
C GLN A 20 -2.11 -1.33 14.44
N PRO A 21 -3.03 -1.57 15.39
CA PRO A 21 -4.28 -0.81 15.46
C PRO A 21 -3.95 0.69 15.58
N GLY A 22 -4.49 1.51 14.67
CA GLY A 22 -4.18 2.94 14.58
C GLY A 22 -3.03 3.30 13.64
N THR A 23 -2.33 2.33 13.03
CA THR A 23 -1.35 2.60 11.97
C THR A 23 -2.06 3.15 10.73
N THR A 24 -1.59 4.30 10.26
CA THR A 24 -2.09 4.96 9.04
C THR A 24 -1.32 4.53 7.80
N ALA A 25 -1.87 4.80 6.63
CA ALA A 25 -1.17 4.53 5.36
C ALA A 25 0.17 5.29 5.29
N GLY A 26 0.18 6.53 5.78
CA GLY A 26 1.34 7.40 5.84
C GLY A 26 2.44 6.83 6.73
N ASP A 27 2.10 6.27 7.90
CA ASP A 27 3.08 5.60 8.76
C ASP A 27 3.77 4.42 8.06
N ILE A 28 3.01 3.58 7.35
CA ILE A 28 3.54 2.44 6.59
C ILE A 28 4.48 2.92 5.49
N LEU A 29 4.04 3.92 4.72
CA LEU A 29 4.85 4.52 3.64
C LEU A 29 6.12 5.15 4.18
N HIS A 30 6.06 5.85 5.32
CA HIS A 30 7.23 6.40 6.00
C HIS A 30 8.20 5.30 6.45
N GLN A 31 7.71 4.20 7.04
CA GLN A 31 8.54 3.05 7.40
C GLN A 31 9.24 2.43 6.18
N LEU A 32 8.53 2.35 5.06
CA LEU A 32 9.06 1.84 3.81
C LEU A 32 9.99 2.83 3.08
N SER A 33 10.13 4.06 3.60
CA SER A 33 10.84 5.17 2.94
C SER A 33 10.28 5.49 1.56
N LEU A 34 8.96 5.41 1.41
CA LEU A 34 8.20 5.67 0.17
C LEU A 34 7.21 6.84 0.36
N PRO A 35 7.66 8.07 0.71
CA PRO A 35 6.77 9.18 1.03
C PRO A 35 5.92 9.68 -0.16
N ASP A 36 6.40 9.47 -1.39
CA ASP A 36 5.71 9.88 -2.63
C ASP A 36 4.80 8.79 -3.24
N TYR A 37 4.72 7.63 -2.58
CA TYR A 37 3.87 6.53 -2.99
C TYR A 37 2.51 6.61 -2.29
N LEU A 38 1.53 5.93 -2.88
CA LEU A 38 0.19 5.77 -2.34
C LEU A 38 -0.09 4.28 -2.21
N LEU A 39 -0.70 3.89 -1.09
CA LEU A 39 -1.16 2.53 -0.88
C LEU A 39 -2.55 2.34 -1.51
N SER A 40 -2.83 1.20 -2.11
CA SER A 40 -4.17 0.79 -2.55
C SER A 40 -4.45 -0.65 -2.12
N ARG A 41 -5.73 -1.04 -2.02
CA ARG A 41 -6.12 -2.44 -1.78
C ARG A 41 -5.82 -3.36 -2.95
N GLY A 42 -5.60 -2.79 -4.13
CA GLY A 42 -5.50 -3.54 -5.36
C GLY A 42 -5.13 -2.65 -6.53
N PRO A 43 -4.71 -3.24 -7.66
CA PRO A 43 -4.37 -2.50 -8.88
C PRO A 43 -5.55 -1.71 -9.47
N ASN A 44 -6.79 -2.10 -9.14
CA ASN A 44 -8.02 -1.44 -9.61
C ASN A 44 -8.80 -0.73 -8.48
N GLU A 45 -8.24 -0.69 -7.28
CA GLU A 45 -8.88 -0.08 -6.12
C GLU A 45 -8.35 1.35 -5.89
N PRO A 46 -9.16 2.24 -5.31
CA PRO A 46 -8.71 3.59 -4.98
C PRO A 46 -7.56 3.55 -3.97
N PHE A 47 -6.75 4.61 -4.01
CA PHE A 47 -5.69 4.82 -3.04
C PHE A 47 -6.26 5.19 -1.68
N PHE A 48 -5.61 4.65 -0.66
CA PHE A 48 -5.76 5.11 0.71
C PHE A 48 -5.12 6.49 0.87
N ALA A 49 -5.78 7.35 1.63
CA ALA A 49 -5.17 8.62 2.04
C ALA A 49 -4.08 8.35 3.08
N ALA A 50 -3.02 9.18 3.10
CA ALA A 50 -1.92 9.04 4.06
C ALA A 50 -2.40 9.06 5.54
N ALA A 51 -3.43 9.84 5.85
CA ALA A 51 -4.02 9.90 7.19
C ALA A 51 -5.09 8.83 7.46
N GLU A 52 -5.38 7.95 6.50
CA GLU A 52 -6.42 6.93 6.63
C GLU A 52 -5.90 5.69 7.37
N SER A 53 -6.73 5.16 8.29
CA SER A 53 -6.45 3.93 9.01
C SER A 53 -6.56 2.73 8.08
N ILE A 54 -5.42 2.09 7.81
CA ILE A 54 -5.37 0.89 6.99
C ILE A 54 -5.84 -0.32 7.80
N TYR A 55 -5.51 -0.38 9.09
CA TYR A 55 -5.72 -1.55 9.96
C TYR A 55 -7.16 -2.10 9.95
N ASP A 56 -8.16 -1.22 9.93
CA ASP A 56 -9.58 -1.61 9.91
C ASP A 56 -10.09 -1.98 8.51
N LYS A 57 -9.40 -1.55 7.46
CA LYS A 57 -9.80 -1.77 6.06
C LYS A 57 -9.16 -2.99 5.40
N VAL A 58 -8.10 -3.54 5.99
CA VAL A 58 -7.37 -4.69 5.47
C VAL A 58 -7.37 -5.87 6.43
N SER A 59 -7.28 -7.08 5.89
CA SER A 59 -7.16 -8.30 6.67
C SER A 59 -5.71 -8.60 7.05
N ASP A 60 -5.52 -9.50 8.02
CA ASP A 60 -4.18 -10.05 8.27
C ASP A 60 -3.73 -10.88 7.06
N GLY A 61 -2.48 -10.65 6.62
CA GLY A 61 -1.91 -11.24 5.41
C GLY A 61 -2.43 -10.63 4.10
N GLU A 62 -3.15 -9.51 4.16
CA GLU A 62 -3.69 -8.90 2.95
C GLU A 62 -2.58 -8.27 2.09
N LYS A 63 -2.73 -8.43 0.77
CA LYS A 63 -1.83 -7.85 -0.21
C LYS A 63 -2.35 -6.48 -0.62
N ILE A 64 -1.52 -5.47 -0.41
CA ILE A 64 -1.77 -4.09 -0.83
C ILE A 64 -0.69 -3.65 -1.81
N PHE A 65 -0.97 -2.62 -2.58
CA PHE A 65 -0.07 -2.14 -3.63
C PHE A 65 0.39 -0.73 -3.30
N ALA A 66 1.68 -0.45 -3.46
CA ALA A 66 2.24 0.89 -3.35
C ALA A 66 2.60 1.39 -4.74
N SER A 67 1.96 2.44 -5.22
CA SER A 67 2.28 3.06 -6.51
C SER A 67 2.40 4.57 -6.39
N THR A 68 3.22 5.19 -7.24
CA THR A 68 3.25 6.65 -7.32
C THR A 68 1.95 7.16 -7.96
N LYS A 69 1.53 8.38 -7.59
CA LYS A 69 0.32 9.02 -8.17
C LYS A 69 0.34 9.08 -9.71
N ALA A 70 1.53 9.07 -10.31
CA ALA A 70 1.72 9.12 -11.76
C ALA A 70 1.62 7.75 -12.45
N GLU A 71 1.85 6.63 -11.75
CA GLU A 71 1.92 5.29 -12.36
C GLU A 71 0.59 4.53 -12.39
N VAL A 72 -0.47 5.09 -11.82
CA VAL A 72 -1.83 4.52 -11.85
C VAL A 72 -2.54 4.75 -13.19
N GLY A 73 -1.75 4.83 -14.25
CA GLY A 73 -2.24 5.01 -15.61
C GLY A 73 -2.06 3.76 -16.48
N VAL A 74 -1.12 2.86 -16.17
CA VAL A 74 -0.77 1.82 -17.15
C VAL A 74 -0.26 0.54 -16.48
N ALA A 75 -1.13 -0.46 -16.41
CA ALA A 75 -0.78 -1.87 -16.63
C ALA A 75 -1.93 -2.48 -17.44
N ALA A 76 -1.99 -2.15 -18.74
CA ALA A 76 -1.37 -2.97 -19.80
C ALA A 76 -2.06 -4.33 -19.93
N CYS A 77 -3.24 -4.30 -20.55
CA CYS A 77 -3.68 -5.41 -21.39
C CYS A 77 -2.67 -5.52 -22.54
N ALA A 78 -2.01 -6.66 -22.67
CA ALA A 78 -1.36 -7.10 -23.90
C ALA A 78 -1.81 -8.54 -24.18
#